data_AF-A0A6J1P7P9-F1
#
_entry.id   AF-A0A6J1P7P9-F1
#
_cell.length_a   1.000
_cell.length_b   1.000
_cell.length_c   1.000
_cell.angle_alpha   90.00
_cell.angle_beta   90.00
_cell.angle_gamma   90.00
#
_symmetry.space_group_name_H-M   'P 1'
#
loop_
_entity.id
_entity.type
_entity.pdbx_description
1 polymer ?
#
loop_
_entity_poly.entity_id
_entity_poly.type
_entity_poly.pdbx_seq_one_letter_code
_entity_poly.pdbx_strand_id
1 'polypeptide(L)' 'MNNSTGRAHVLAHPTSIDLIAQSMDTENVKTKVAALEILGAVCLVPGGHKKVLEAMVHYQKYAGERARFQGIVNELDR' A
#
# COMPACT_ATOMS: atom_id res chain seq x y z
N MET A 1 -2.71 12.26 -3.73
CA MET A 1 -1.46 12.80 -3.14
C MET A 1 -0.70 13.74 -4.11
N ASN A 2 -1.41 14.69 -4.75
CA ASN A 2 -0.83 15.61 -5.75
C ASN A 2 -0.42 16.98 -5.18
N ASN A 3 -0.60 17.20 -3.89
CA ASN A 3 -0.12 18.37 -3.16
C ASN A 3 1.05 17.98 -2.24
N SER A 4 2.13 18.77 -2.23
CA SER A 4 3.35 18.50 -1.45
C SER A 4 3.09 18.46 0.06
N THR A 5 2.41 19.47 0.60
CA THR A 5 2.05 19.56 2.02
C THR A 5 1.13 18.41 2.43
N GLY A 6 0.07 18.16 1.67
CA GLY A 6 -0.86 17.06 1.94
C GLY A 6 -0.17 15.69 1.92
N ARG A 7 0.74 15.45 0.95
CA ARG A 7 1.53 14.22 0.90
C ARG A 7 2.43 14.07 2.13
N ALA A 8 3.07 15.14 2.58
CA ALA A 8 3.90 15.10 3.79
C ALA A 8 3.08 14.70 5.03
N HIS A 9 1.86 15.24 5.17
CA HIS A 9 0.95 14.86 6.26
C HIS A 9 0.51 13.39 6.18
N VAL A 10 0.15 12.89 5.00
CA VAL A 10 -0.21 11.47 4.81
C VAL A 10 0.95 10.55 5.17
N LEU A 11 2.19 10.90 4.79
CA LEU A 11 3.37 10.11 5.11
C LEU A 11 3.72 10.14 6.60
N ALA A 12 3.49 11.27 7.26
CA ALA A 12 3.73 11.44 8.69
C ALA A 12 2.66 10.76 9.56
N HIS A 13 1.44 10.61 9.05
CA HIS A 13 0.35 9.97 9.77
C HIS A 13 0.65 8.48 10.01
N PRO A 14 0.50 7.97 11.24
CA PRO A 14 1.02 6.66 11.64
C PRO A 14 0.39 5.49 10.87
N THR A 15 -0.88 5.61 10.47
CA THR A 15 -1.65 4.49 9.88
C THR A 15 -2.09 4.73 8.45
N SER A 16 -1.79 5.89 7.86
CA SER A 16 -2.39 6.23 6.56
C SER A 16 -1.91 5.32 5.43
N ILE A 17 -0.64 4.91 5.43
CA ILE A 17 -0.11 3.99 4.41
C ILE A 17 -0.67 2.58 4.61
N ASP A 18 -0.84 2.14 5.87
CA ASP A 18 -1.46 0.86 6.21
C ASP A 18 -2.91 0.79 5.71
N LEU A 19 -3.68 1.87 5.87
CA LEU A 19 -5.06 1.94 5.36
C LEU A 19 -5.13 1.92 3.83
N ILE A 20 -4.17 2.55 3.15
CA ILE A 20 -4.07 2.46 1.69
C ILE A 20 -3.76 1.02 1.26
N ALA A 21 -2.86 0.33 1.96
CA ALA A 21 -2.58 -1.09 1.71
C ALA A 21 -3.80 -1.98 1.96
N GLN A 22 -4.55 -1.77 3.05
CA GLN A 22 -5.79 -2.50 3.34
C GLN A 22 -6.87 -2.29 2.27
N SER A 23 -6.84 -1.18 1.53
CA SER A 23 -7.77 -0.93 0.42
C SER A 23 -7.59 -1.92 -0.75
N MET A 24 -6.55 -2.76 -0.72
CA MET A 24 -6.38 -3.89 -1.64
C MET A 24 -7.30 -5.08 -1.30
N ASP A 25 -7.88 -5.14 -0.09
CA ASP A 25 -8.86 -6.14 0.33
C ASP A 25 -10.26 -5.78 -0.19
N THR A 26 -10.43 -5.94 -1.50
CA THR A 26 -11.68 -5.66 -2.22
C THR A 26 -11.74 -6.50 -3.49
N GLU A 27 -12.91 -6.85 -3.97
CA GLU A 27 -13.05 -7.54 -5.27
C GLU A 27 -12.90 -6.59 -6.47
N ASN A 28 -12.96 -5.27 -6.24
CA ASN A 28 -12.87 -4.29 -7.32
C ASN A 28 -11.40 -4.10 -7.77
N VAL A 29 -11.06 -4.69 -8.91
CA VAL A 29 -9.73 -4.60 -9.52
C VAL A 29 -9.26 -3.15 -9.72
N LYS A 30 -10.15 -2.22 -10.11
CA LYS A 30 -9.76 -0.81 -10.31
C LYS A 30 -9.33 -0.16 -9.01
N THR A 31 -9.99 -0.50 -7.91
CA THR A 31 -9.61 -0.02 -6.57
C THR A 31 -8.25 -0.58 -6.15
N LYS A 32 -7.99 -1.88 -6.39
CA LYS A 32 -6.67 -2.48 -6.12
C LYS A 32 -5.57 -1.80 -6.92
N VAL A 33 -5.78 -1.59 -8.22
CA VAL A 33 -4.83 -0.89 -9.10
C VAL A 33 -4.56 0.51 -8.58
N ALA A 34 -5.59 1.28 -8.23
CA ALA A 34 -5.40 2.63 -7.68
C ALA A 34 -4.62 2.61 -6.34
N ALA A 35 -4.89 1.64 -5.45
CA ALA A 35 -4.13 1.49 -4.22
C ALA A 35 -2.64 1.18 -4.50
N LEU A 36 -2.37 0.25 -5.43
CA LEU A 36 -1.02 -0.11 -5.86
C LEU A 36 -0.29 1.06 -6.53
N GLU A 37 -0.96 1.87 -7.35
CA GLU A 37 -0.39 3.08 -7.95
C GLU A 37 0.03 4.09 -6.89
N ILE A 38 -0.80 4.30 -5.86
CA ILE A 38 -0.47 5.19 -4.74
C ILE A 38 0.74 4.65 -3.97
N LEU A 39 0.74 3.36 -3.62
CA LEU A 39 1.85 2.71 -2.91
C LEU A 39 3.14 2.75 -3.73
N GLY A 40 3.06 2.50 -5.04
CA GLY A 40 4.17 2.59 -5.98
C GLY A 40 4.75 4.00 -6.04
N ALA A 41 3.89 5.03 -6.10
CA ALA A 41 4.33 6.43 -6.05
C ALA A 41 4.98 6.79 -4.70
N VAL A 42 4.46 6.27 -3.58
CA VAL A 42 5.06 6.45 -2.24
C VAL A 42 6.46 5.84 -2.19
N CYS A 43 6.69 4.68 -2.81
CA CYS A 43 8.02 4.06 -2.80
C CYS A 43 9.13 4.98 -3.33
N LEU A 44 8.80 5.93 -4.20
CA LEU A 44 9.74 6.81 -4.88
C LEU A 44 10.06 8.12 -4.12
N VAL A 45 9.43 8.38 -2.98
CA VAL A 45 9.71 9.57 -2.16
C VAL A 45 10.65 9.24 -0.99
N PRO A 46 11.41 10.21 -0.44
CA PRO A 46 12.32 9.97 0.68
C PRO A 46 11.64 9.28 1.86
N GLY A 47 12.18 8.14 2.30
CA GLY A 47 11.64 7.33 3.39
C GLY A 47 10.35 6.54 3.06
N GLY A 48 9.75 6.77 1.89
CA GLY A 48 8.48 6.15 1.49
C GLY A 48 8.59 4.64 1.25
N HIS A 49 9.68 4.18 0.64
CA HIS A 49 9.91 2.74 0.42
C HIS A 49 9.85 1.92 1.74
N LYS A 50 10.50 2.42 2.81
CA LYS A 50 10.45 1.75 4.13
C LYS A 50 9.03 1.72 4.69
N LYS A 51 8.29 2.83 4.57
CA LYS A 51 6.89 2.90 5.02
C LYS A 51 5.97 1.94 4.27
N VAL A 52 6.15 1.79 2.95
CA VAL A 52 5.37 0.82 2.18
C VAL A 52 5.71 -0.61 2.60
N LEU A 53 6.99 -0.93 2.84
CA LEU A 53 7.37 -2.26 3.34
C LEU A 53 6.78 -2.56 4.73
N GLU A 54 6.72 -1.57 5.62
CA GLU A 54 6.08 -1.67 6.93
C GLU A 54 4.55 -1.87 6.79
N ALA A 55 3.90 -1.10 5.93
CA ALA A 55 2.49 -1.26 5.62
C ALA A 55 2.17 -2.65 5.04
N MET A 56 3.07 -3.21 4.24
CA MET A 56 2.89 -4.57 3.71
C MET A 56 3.15 -5.66 4.76
N VAL A 57 3.97 -5.41 5.79
CA VAL A 57 4.01 -6.28 6.99
C VAL A 57 2.69 -6.23 7.74
N HIS A 58 2.10 -5.04 7.88
CA HIS A 58 0.78 -4.89 8.49
C HIS A 58 -0.29 -5.62 7.66
N TYR A 59 -0.33 -5.37 6.35
CA TYR A 59 -1.28 -5.99 5.42
C TYR A 59 -1.18 -7.51 5.45
N GLN A 60 0.03 -8.07 5.48
CA GLN A 60 0.23 -9.52 5.61
C GLN A 60 -0.54 -10.09 6.81
N LYS A 61 -0.42 -9.44 7.99
CA LYS A 61 -1.14 -9.89 9.19
C LYS A 61 -2.65 -9.68 9.08
N TYR A 62 -3.05 -8.54 8.52
CA TYR A 62 -4.45 -8.17 8.33
C TYR A 62 -5.19 -9.15 7.40
N ALA A 63 -4.61 -9.44 6.23
CA ALA A 63 -5.17 -10.32 5.22
C ALA A 63 -4.87 -11.82 5.45
N GLY A 64 -4.10 -12.15 6.50
CA GLY A 64 -3.72 -13.53 6.80
C GLY A 64 -2.77 -14.16 5.77
N GLU A 65 -1.95 -13.35 5.09
CA GLU A 65 -1.00 -13.86 4.11
C GLU A 65 0.18 -14.58 4.77
N ARG A 66 0.66 -15.67 4.16
CA ARG A 66 1.85 -16.38 4.64
C ARG A 66 3.12 -15.54 4.46
N ALA A 67 3.21 -14.83 3.35
CA ALA A 67 4.29 -13.92 3.03
C ALA A 67 3.71 -12.61 2.50
N ARG A 68 4.42 -11.50 2.69
CA ARG A 68 4.01 -10.21 2.12
C ARG A 68 3.86 -10.32 0.60
N PHE A 69 2.89 -9.60 0.05
CA PHE A 69 2.62 -9.51 -1.39
C PHE A 69 2.08 -10.81 -2.01
N GLN A 70 1.74 -11.81 -1.22
CA GLN A 70 1.34 -13.11 -1.75
C GLN A 70 0.09 -13.01 -2.64
N GLY A 71 -0.95 -12.31 -2.17
CA GLY A 71 -2.17 -12.08 -2.95
C GLY A 71 -1.89 -11.34 -4.26
N ILE A 72 -1.07 -10.29 -4.20
CA ILE A 72 -0.68 -9.49 -5.37
C ILE A 72 0.02 -10.37 -6.42
N VAL A 73 0.99 -11.20 -6.00
CA VAL A 73 1.73 -12.07 -6.93
C VAL A 73 0.81 -13.13 -7.54
N ASN A 74 -0.08 -13.73 -6.74
CA ASN A 74 -1.03 -14.72 -7.23
C ASN A 74 -2.02 -14.13 -8.25
N GLU A 75 -2.37 -12.86 -8.12
CA GLU A 75 -3.25 -12.16 -9.06
C GLU A 75 -2.57 -11.81 -10.38
N LEU A 76 -1.23 -11.68 -10.39
CA LEU A 76 -0.45 -11.44 -11.62
C LEU A 76 -0.25 -12.70 -12.47
N ASP A 77 -0.42 -13.89 -11.88
CA ASP A 77 -0.34 -15.18 -12.57
C ASP A 77 -1.65 -15.54 -13.31
N ARG A 78 -2.71 -14.74 -13.11
CA ARG A 78 -4.02 -14.92 -13.77
C ARG A 78 -4.14 -14.08 -15.03
#